data_AF-A0A3D1VNL7-F1
#
_entry.id   AF-A0A3D1VNL7-F1
#
_cell.length_a   1.000
_cell.length_b   1.000
_cell.length_c   1.000
_cell.angle_alpha   90.00
_cell.angle_beta   90.00
_cell.angle_gamma   90.00
#
_symmetry.space_group_name_H-M   'P 1'
#
loop_
_entity.id
_entity.type
_entity.pdbx_description
1 polymer ?
#
loop_
_entity_poly.entity_id
_entity_poly.type
_entity_poly.pdbx_seq_one_letter_code
_entity_poly.pdbx_strand_id
1 'polypeptide(L)'
;MSLGLVANRYAKALLQIALKEKSVTEMNQALHRFTEMQKSHSDLSNLIQLSIIHPKKKAQVVDLILEKSAFSVTFRHFVQVVTEAGRLPLLSQIQKRFNHLVDEREGCLEAKVSSAHPLTEDQKESLIALLSKRTGKKVRLACDMDPRLVGGLKVQVNSTIIDASIVGLLNQMKLKLLAQS
;
A
#
# COMPACT_ATOMS: atom_id res chain seq x y z
N MET A 1 -19.45 -7.54 5.43
CA MET A 1 -18.15 -7.22 6.07
C MET A 1 -17.26 -6.53 5.03
N SER A 2 -16.70 -5.37 5.34
CA SER A 2 -15.80 -4.65 4.41
C SER A 2 -14.52 -5.46 4.14
N LEU A 3 -14.16 -5.66 2.87
CA LEU A 3 -12.93 -6.36 2.44
C LEU A 3 -11.69 -5.80 3.15
N GLY A 4 -11.67 -4.48 3.41
CA GLY A 4 -10.57 -3.81 4.10
C GLY A 4 -10.39 -4.24 5.56
N LEU A 5 -11.47 -4.62 6.25
CA LEU A 5 -11.38 -5.08 7.65
C LEU A 5 -10.75 -6.47 7.73
N VAL A 6 -11.10 -7.35 6.78
CA VAL A 6 -10.52 -8.70 6.67
C VAL A 6 -9.04 -8.61 6.34
N ALA A 7 -8.67 -7.80 5.34
CA ALA A 7 -7.27 -7.56 4.98
C ALA A 7 -6.44 -7.03 6.17
N ASN A 8 -7.01 -6.11 6.97
CA ASN A 8 -6.36 -5.57 8.16
C ASN A 8 -6.11 -6.66 9.23
N ARG A 9 -7.08 -7.56 9.48
CA ARG A 9 -6.90 -8.68 10.43
C ARG A 9 -5.74 -9.59 10.03
N TYR A 10 -5.67 -9.99 8.76
CA TYR A 10 -4.57 -10.83 8.25
C TYR A 10 -3.24 -10.09 8.28
N ALA A 11 -3.21 -8.81 7.89
CA ALA A 11 -1.99 -7.99 7.94
C ALA A 11 -1.45 -7.85 9.38
N LYS A 12 -2.33 -7.63 10.37
CA LYS A 12 -1.94 -7.61 11.79
C LYS A 12 -1.41 -8.96 12.27
N ALA A 13 -2.05 -10.06 11.89
CA ALA A 13 -1.57 -11.40 12.25
C ALA A 13 -0.19 -11.68 11.66
N LEU A 14 0.01 -11.35 10.37
CA LEU A 14 1.30 -11.48 9.70
C LEU A 14 2.38 -10.63 10.37
N LEU A 15 2.06 -9.38 10.72
CA LEU A 15 2.98 -8.50 11.44
C LEU A 15 3.36 -9.06 12.81
N GLN A 16 2.42 -9.62 13.57
CA GLN A 16 2.72 -10.25 14.86
C GLN A 16 3.68 -11.43 14.70
N ILE A 17 3.51 -12.26 13.67
CA ILE A 17 4.42 -13.38 13.38
C ILE A 17 5.80 -12.84 12.98
N ALA A 18 5.84 -11.89 12.04
CA ALA A 18 7.07 -11.29 11.56
C ALA A 18 7.87 -10.58 12.67
N LEU A 19 7.17 -9.98 13.64
CA LEU A 19 7.80 -9.36 14.82
C LEU A 19 8.40 -10.39 15.77
N LYS A 20 7.72 -11.53 15.99
CA LYS A 20 8.24 -12.62 16.82
C LYS A 20 9.50 -13.24 16.20
N GLU A 21 9.52 -13.37 14.88
CA GLU A 21 10.63 -13.96 14.12
C GLU A 21 11.71 -12.94 13.73
N LYS A 22 11.51 -11.64 14.02
CA LYS A 22 12.36 -10.52 13.55
C LYS A 22 12.57 -10.49 12.02
N SER A 23 11.60 -11.01 11.26
CA SER A 23 11.64 -11.19 9.82
C SER A 23 10.72 -10.20 9.06
N VAL A 24 10.47 -9.01 9.63
CA VAL A 24 9.56 -8.00 9.04
C VAL A 24 9.97 -7.59 7.63
N THR A 25 11.26 -7.34 7.41
CA THR A 25 11.82 -6.95 6.11
C THR A 25 11.71 -8.10 5.10
N GLU A 26 12.05 -9.32 5.52
CA GLU A 26 11.96 -10.52 4.70
C GLU A 26 10.50 -10.80 4.28
N MET A 27 9.55 -10.70 5.21
CA MET A 27 8.11 -10.83 4.95
C MET A 27 7.59 -9.78 3.97
N ASN A 28 8.05 -8.53 4.09
CA ASN A 28 7.68 -7.47 3.16
C ASN A 28 8.21 -7.76 1.75
N GLN A 29 9.48 -8.16 1.64
CA GLN A 29 10.09 -8.56 0.36
C GLN A 29 9.38 -9.77 -0.24
N ALA A 30 9.01 -10.75 0.58
CA ALA A 30 8.26 -11.93 0.14
C ALA A 30 6.87 -11.53 -0.42
N LEU A 31 6.13 -10.68 0.29
CA LEU A 31 4.86 -10.14 -0.20
C LEU A 31 5.03 -9.39 -1.52
N HIS A 32 6.06 -8.54 -1.62
CA HIS A 32 6.36 -7.80 -2.84
C HIS A 32 6.65 -8.75 -4.01
N ARG A 33 7.57 -9.70 -3.83
CA ARG A 33 7.91 -10.70 -4.85
C ARG A 33 6.68 -11.50 -5.30
N PHE A 34 5.81 -11.89 -4.37
CA PHE A 34 4.58 -12.58 -4.73
C PHE A 34 3.64 -11.71 -5.56
N THR A 35 3.44 -10.44 -5.17
CA THR A 35 2.56 -9.54 -5.92
C THR A 35 3.10 -9.21 -7.31
N GLU A 36 4.41 -9.11 -7.47
CA GLU A 36 5.04 -8.96 -8.78
C GLU A 36 4.88 -10.23 -9.61
N MET A 37 5.09 -11.40 -9.03
CA MET A 37 4.87 -12.68 -9.71
C MET A 37 3.41 -12.82 -10.18
N GLN A 38 2.45 -12.40 -9.36
CA GLN A 38 1.02 -12.38 -9.70
C GLN A 38 0.73 -11.45 -10.89
N LYS A 39 1.39 -10.29 -10.98
CA LYS A 39 1.21 -9.35 -12.10
C LYS A 39 1.87 -9.86 -13.38
N SER A 40 3.03 -10.49 -13.27
CA SER A 40 3.80 -10.99 -14.43
C SER A 40 3.18 -12.24 -15.06
N HIS A 41 2.42 -13.04 -14.30
CA HIS A 41 1.79 -14.26 -14.80
C HIS A 41 0.26 -14.16 -14.76
N SER A 42 -0.35 -13.89 -15.91
CA SER A 42 -1.81 -13.84 -16.10
C SER A 42 -2.51 -15.11 -15.63
N ASP A 43 -1.90 -16.28 -15.84
CA ASP A 43 -2.46 -17.57 -15.44
C ASP A 43 -2.58 -17.69 -13.91
N LEU A 44 -1.59 -17.18 -13.18
CA LEU A 44 -1.59 -17.16 -11.72
C LEU A 44 -2.67 -16.21 -11.20
N SER A 45 -2.80 -15.02 -11.81
CA SER A 45 -3.89 -14.09 -11.51
C SER A 45 -5.27 -14.71 -11.74
N ASN A 46 -5.46 -15.39 -12.88
CA ASN A 46 -6.71 -16.06 -13.22
C ASN A 46 -7.03 -17.20 -12.24
N LEU A 47 -6.04 -18.03 -11.89
CA LEU A 47 -6.20 -19.07 -10.87
C LEU A 47 -6.59 -18.48 -9.51
N ILE A 48 -6.01 -17.33 -9.13
CA ILE A 48 -6.36 -16.62 -7.88
C ILE A 48 -7.80 -16.11 -7.93
N GLN A 49 -8.29 -15.62 -9.06
CA GLN A 49 -9.66 -15.11 -9.18
C GLN A 49 -10.72 -16.22 -9.31
N LEU A 50 -10.35 -17.37 -9.87
CA LEU A 50 -11.22 -18.53 -10.01
C LEU A 50 -11.66 -19.04 -8.63
N SER A 51 -12.94 -18.84 -8.34
CA SER A 51 -13.59 -19.25 -7.07
C SER A 51 -14.16 -20.67 -7.14
N ILE A 52 -14.22 -21.26 -8.33
CA ILE A 52 -14.78 -22.60 -8.57
C ILE A 52 -13.85 -23.74 -8.13
N ILE A 53 -12.56 -23.45 -7.95
CA ILE A 53 -11.56 -24.44 -7.54
C ILE A 53 -11.64 -24.61 -6.02
N HIS A 54 -11.71 -25.86 -5.57
CA HIS A 54 -11.71 -26.17 -4.13
C HIS A 54 -10.49 -25.55 -3.42
N PRO A 55 -10.66 -24.80 -2.31
CA PRO A 55 -9.59 -24.04 -1.66
C PRO A 55 -8.34 -24.85 -1.35
N LYS A 56 -8.50 -26.11 -0.92
CA LYS A 56 -7.38 -27.04 -0.68
C LYS A 56 -6.54 -27.35 -1.93
N LYS A 57 -7.17 -27.64 -3.07
CA LYS A 57 -6.43 -27.91 -4.32
C LYS A 57 -5.70 -26.66 -4.81
N LYS A 58 -6.33 -25.51 -4.66
CA LYS A 58 -5.73 -24.22 -4.99
C LYS A 58 -4.54 -23.90 -4.10
N ALA A 59 -4.64 -24.17 -2.80
CA ALA A 59 -3.54 -23.99 -1.85
C ALA A 59 -2.33 -24.86 -2.22
N GLN A 60 -2.55 -26.13 -2.60
CA GLN A 60 -1.48 -27.02 -3.06
C GLN A 60 -0.77 -26.50 -4.31
N VAL A 61 -1.53 -26.03 -5.31
CA VAL A 61 -0.94 -25.49 -6.55
C VAL A 61 -0.12 -24.22 -6.26
N VAL A 62 -0.64 -23.33 -5.41
CA VAL A 62 0.07 -22.12 -5.01
C VAL A 62 1.33 -22.47 -4.22
N ASP A 63 1.26 -23.44 -3.31
CA ASP A 63 2.42 -23.87 -2.51
C ASP A 63 3.54 -24.45 -3.38
N LEU A 64 3.22 -25.25 -4.40
CA LEU A 64 4.20 -25.75 -5.38
C LEU A 64 4.91 -24.61 -6.14
N ILE A 65 4.19 -23.53 -6.47
CA ILE A 65 4.77 -22.36 -7.13
C ILE A 65 5.69 -21.59 -6.16
N LEU A 66 5.27 -21.46 -4.90
CA LEU A 66 6.04 -20.80 -3.86
C LEU A 66 7.32 -21.57 -3.50
N GLU A 67 7.24 -22.91 -3.48
CA GLU A 67 8.38 -23.77 -3.21
C GLU A 67 9.49 -23.60 -4.27
N LYS A 68 9.12 -23.55 -5.55
CA LYS A 68 10.06 -23.28 -6.65
C LYS A 68 10.68 -21.89 -6.61
N SER A 69 10.08 -20.95 -5.88
CA SER A 69 10.47 -19.54 -5.83
C SER A 69 11.32 -19.18 -4.61
N ALA A 70 11.69 -20.18 -3.79
CA ALA A 70 12.52 -20.04 -2.59
C ALA A 70 11.94 -19.05 -1.55
N PHE A 71 10.62 -19.12 -1.29
CA PHE A 71 10.00 -18.39 -0.19
C PHE A 71 10.20 -19.08 1.17
N SER A 72 10.21 -18.30 2.25
CA SER A 72 10.31 -18.83 3.61
C SER A 72 9.11 -19.72 3.98
N VAL A 73 9.34 -20.69 4.87
CA VAL A 73 8.30 -21.61 5.35
C VAL A 73 7.14 -20.84 5.99
N THR A 74 7.45 -19.82 6.79
CA THR A 74 6.44 -18.97 7.45
C THR A 74 5.55 -18.25 6.42
N PHE A 75 6.14 -17.73 5.33
CA PHE A 75 5.36 -17.08 4.27
C PHE A 75 4.46 -18.07 3.53
N ARG A 76 4.98 -19.27 3.21
CA ARG A 76 4.20 -20.34 2.57
C ARG A 76 2.98 -20.74 3.41
N HIS A 77 3.19 -20.99 4.70
CA HIS A 77 2.08 -21.29 5.63
C HIS A 77 1.05 -20.16 5.68
N PHE A 78 1.49 -18.90 5.69
CA PHE A 78 0.58 -17.76 5.66
C PHE A 78 -0.27 -17.75 4.38
N VAL A 79 0.35 -17.92 3.21
CA VAL A 79 -0.37 -17.97 1.93
C VAL A 79 -1.32 -19.17 1.87
N GLN A 80 -0.92 -20.32 2.42
CA GLN A 80 -1.79 -21.50 2.52
C GLN A 80 -3.04 -21.20 3.35
N VAL A 81 -2.90 -20.64 4.55
CA VAL A 81 -4.04 -20.27 5.42
C VAL A 81 -4.97 -19.26 4.74
N VAL A 82 -4.41 -18.25 4.06
CA VAL A 82 -5.19 -17.24 3.32
C VAL A 82 -5.92 -17.87 2.13
N THR A 83 -5.31 -18.86 1.47
CA THR A 83 -5.90 -19.57 0.34
C THR A 83 -7.00 -20.53 0.76
N GLU A 84 -6.79 -21.28 1.84
CA GLU A 84 -7.80 -22.18 2.43
C GLU A 84 -9.03 -21.41 2.90
N ALA A 85 -8.84 -20.18 3.41
CA ALA A 85 -9.93 -19.27 3.76
C ALA A 85 -10.65 -18.64 2.54
N GLY A 86 -10.20 -18.94 1.31
CA GLY A 86 -10.75 -18.37 0.07
C GLY A 86 -10.43 -16.88 -0.10
N ARG A 87 -9.43 -16.36 0.61
CA ARG A 87 -9.09 -14.92 0.67
C ARG A 87 -7.86 -14.54 -0.13
N LEU A 88 -7.35 -15.44 -0.97
CA LEU A 88 -6.17 -15.19 -1.82
C LEU A 88 -6.28 -13.93 -2.70
N PRO A 89 -7.44 -13.56 -3.28
CA PRO A 89 -7.58 -12.30 -4.01
C PRO A 89 -7.33 -11.04 -3.16
N LEU A 90 -7.45 -11.15 -1.83
CA LEU A 90 -7.20 -10.03 -0.91
C LEU A 90 -5.71 -9.82 -0.62
N LEU A 91 -4.82 -10.68 -1.13
CA LEU A 91 -3.40 -10.63 -0.76
C LEU A 91 -2.75 -9.29 -1.12
N SER A 92 -3.10 -8.68 -2.26
CA SER A 92 -2.62 -7.34 -2.62
C SER A 92 -3.13 -6.26 -1.65
N GLN A 93 -4.33 -6.41 -1.10
CA GLN A 93 -4.84 -5.51 -0.05
C GLN A 93 -4.14 -5.75 1.29
N ILE A 94 -3.87 -7.02 1.62
CA ILE A 94 -3.11 -7.42 2.82
C ILE A 94 -1.72 -6.80 2.77
N GLN A 95 -1.01 -6.87 1.64
CA GLN A 95 0.30 -6.24 1.46
C GLN A 95 0.25 -4.73 1.72
N LYS A 96 -0.70 -4.01 1.11
CA LYS A 96 -0.86 -2.56 1.35
C LYS A 96 -1.09 -2.24 2.82
N ARG A 97 -1.92 -3.04 3.51
CA ARG A 97 -2.19 -2.87 4.94
C ARG A 97 -0.98 -3.24 5.81
N PHE A 98 -0.23 -4.27 5.43
CA PHE A 98 0.99 -4.67 6.12
C PHE A 98 2.04 -3.56 6.05
N ASN A 99 2.30 -3.00 4.88
CA ASN A 99 3.23 -1.88 4.71
C ASN A 99 2.85 -0.69 5.58
N HIS A 100 1.56 -0.30 5.55
CA HIS A 100 1.06 0.76 6.41
C HIS A 100 1.30 0.49 7.91
N LEU A 101 1.07 -0.74 8.38
CA LEU A 101 1.29 -1.09 9.79
C LEU A 101 2.78 -1.12 10.16
N VAL A 102 3.65 -1.51 9.23
CA VAL A 102 5.11 -1.45 9.41
C VAL A 102 5.55 0.00 9.49
N ASP A 103 5.13 0.84 8.55
CA ASP A 103 5.45 2.27 8.52
C ASP A 103 4.94 2.98 9.79
N GLU A 104 3.70 2.70 10.23
CA GLU A 104 3.14 3.22 11.48
C GLU A 104 4.00 2.86 12.71
N ARG A 105 4.57 1.64 12.74
CA ARG A 105 5.44 1.19 13.83
C ARG A 105 6.83 1.79 13.78
N GLU A 106 7.41 1.94 12.60
CA GLU A 106 8.72 2.57 12.42
C GLU A 106 8.66 4.10 12.58
N GLY A 107 7.46 4.66 12.75
CA GLY A 107 7.28 6.11 12.78
C GLY A 107 7.54 6.74 11.42
N CYS A 108 7.38 5.96 10.35
CA CYS A 108 7.39 6.42 8.97
C CYS A 108 5.95 6.73 8.53
N LEU A 109 5.73 7.91 7.96
CA LEU A 109 4.46 8.31 7.36
C LEU A 109 4.62 8.33 5.84
N GLU A 110 3.77 7.62 5.12
CA GLU A 110 3.67 7.75 3.67
C GLU A 110 2.88 9.02 3.33
N ALA A 111 3.52 9.95 2.62
CA ALA A 111 2.88 11.15 2.08
C ALA A 111 2.79 11.01 0.56
N LYS A 112 1.57 10.96 0.04
CA LYS A 112 1.32 10.93 -1.41
C LYS A 112 1.31 12.34 -1.94
N VAL A 113 2.21 12.65 -2.86
CA VAL A 113 2.32 13.98 -3.48
C VAL A 113 1.91 13.84 -4.93
N SER A 114 0.76 14.41 -5.28
CA SER A 114 0.35 14.57 -6.67
C SER A 114 0.80 15.93 -7.17
N SER A 115 1.59 15.94 -8.24
CA SER A 115 2.12 17.16 -8.86
C SER A 115 1.78 17.20 -10.35
N ALA A 116 1.57 18.41 -10.86
CA ALA A 116 1.39 18.68 -12.29
C ALA A 116 2.68 18.45 -13.10
N HIS A 117 3.84 18.67 -12.48
CA HIS A 117 5.17 18.55 -13.08
C HIS A 117 6.03 17.57 -12.26
N PRO A 118 7.01 16.90 -12.89
CA PRO A 118 7.97 16.09 -12.15
C PRO A 118 8.69 16.95 -11.12
N LEU A 119 8.64 16.53 -9.85
CA LEU A 119 9.36 17.18 -8.76
C LEU A 119 10.86 16.90 -8.89
N THR A 120 11.67 17.95 -8.78
CA THR A 120 13.14 17.80 -8.65
C THR A 120 13.50 17.22 -7.29
N GLU A 121 14.68 16.60 -7.18
CA GLU A 121 15.15 16.01 -5.92
C GLU A 121 15.22 17.06 -4.79
N ASP A 122 15.66 18.27 -5.07
CA ASP A 122 15.68 19.38 -4.10
C ASP A 122 14.29 19.70 -3.52
N GLN A 123 13.25 19.63 -4.37
CA GLN A 123 11.87 19.86 -3.96
C GLN A 123 11.34 18.70 -3.11
N LYS A 124 11.72 17.46 -3.43
CA LYS A 124 11.37 16.27 -2.64
C LYS A 124 12.01 16.35 -1.25
N GLU A 125 13.30 16.65 -1.17
CA GLU A 125 14.00 16.78 0.12
C GLU A 125 13.42 17.91 0.97
N SER A 126 13.15 19.06 0.36
CA SER A 126 12.49 20.19 1.04
C SER A 126 11.11 19.82 1.59
N LEU A 127 10.31 19.08 0.81
CA LEU A 127 9.00 18.58 1.25
C LEU A 127 9.12 17.55 2.37
N ILE A 128 10.09 16.62 2.29
CA ILE A 128 10.36 15.65 3.36
C ILE A 128 10.71 16.39 4.64
N ALA A 129 11.60 17.38 4.59
CA ALA A 129 12.01 18.16 5.76
C ALA A 129 10.83 18.92 6.39
N LEU A 130 10.02 19.59 5.57
CA LEU A 130 8.84 20.32 6.03
C LEU A 130 7.78 19.39 6.64
N LEU A 131 7.47 18.29 5.98
CA LEU A 131 6.48 17.32 6.44
C LEU A 131 6.97 16.59 7.70
N SER A 132 8.25 16.24 7.77
CA SER A 132 8.83 15.60 8.95
C SER A 132 8.82 16.56 10.15
N LYS A 133 9.12 17.85 9.95
CA LYS A 133 9.05 18.88 10.99
C LYS A 133 7.63 19.12 11.49
N ARG A 134 6.63 19.07 10.59
CA ARG A 134 5.21 19.26 10.94
C ARG A 134 4.58 18.04 11.61
N THR A 135 4.97 16.84 11.21
CA THR A 135 4.38 15.59 11.71
C THR A 135 5.17 14.95 12.85
N GLY A 136 6.42 15.36 13.08
CA GLY A 136 7.30 14.79 14.10
C GLY A 136 7.74 13.35 13.80
N LYS A 137 7.53 12.88 12.57
CA LYS A 137 7.78 11.51 12.12
C LYS A 137 8.62 11.52 10.84
N LYS A 138 9.30 10.41 10.51
CA LYS A 138 9.98 10.28 9.21
C LYS A 138 8.92 10.22 8.12
N VAL A 139 9.08 10.95 7.03
CA VAL A 139 8.09 10.96 5.93
C VAL A 139 8.70 10.34 4.68
N ARG A 140 8.02 9.33 4.13
CA ARG A 140 8.34 8.74 2.82
C ARG A 140 7.41 9.36 1.78
N LEU A 141 7.96 10.02 0.77
CA LEU A 141 7.18 10.60 -0.31
C LEU A 141 6.89 9.56 -1.39
N ALA A 142 5.61 9.36 -1.70
CA ALA A 142 5.16 8.68 -2.92
C ALA A 142 4.70 9.75 -3.91
N CYS A 143 5.53 10.07 -4.90
CA CYS A 143 5.23 11.08 -5.91
C CYS A 143 4.44 10.46 -7.06
N ASP A 144 3.32 11.07 -7.42
CA ASP A 144 2.49 10.69 -8.57
C ASP A 144 2.29 11.90 -9.48
N MET A 145 2.31 11.68 -10.81
CA MET A 145 2.08 12.77 -11.77
C MET A 145 0.62 12.77 -12.19
N ASP A 146 -0.10 13.84 -11.83
CA ASP A 146 -1.48 14.03 -12.26
C ASP A 146 -1.56 15.23 -13.21
N PRO A 147 -1.63 15.01 -14.54
CA PRO A 147 -1.70 16.09 -15.52
C PRO A 147 -3.02 16.88 -15.46
N ARG A 148 -4.01 16.44 -14.66
CA ARG A 148 -5.25 17.21 -14.41
C ARG A 148 -5.02 18.38 -13.45
N LEU A 149 -3.91 18.36 -12.71
CA LEU A 149 -3.48 19.51 -11.92
C LEU A 149 -2.97 20.58 -12.88
N VAL A 150 -3.75 21.66 -13.05
CA VAL A 150 -3.39 22.82 -13.90
C VAL A 150 -2.17 23.58 -13.32
N GLY A 151 -1.86 23.34 -12.04
CA GLY A 151 -0.64 23.78 -11.38
C GLY A 151 -0.75 23.65 -9.85
N GLY A 152 0.37 23.44 -9.17
CA GLY A 152 0.47 23.27 -7.71
C GLY A 152 0.61 21.82 -7.25
N LEU A 153 0.63 21.63 -5.93
CA LEU A 153 0.92 20.35 -5.27
C LEU A 153 -0.25 19.92 -4.39
N LYS A 154 -0.61 18.63 -4.45
CA LYS A 154 -1.58 18.02 -3.55
C LYS A 154 -0.87 16.96 -2.72
N VAL A 155 -0.81 17.17 -1.41
CA VAL A 155 -0.14 16.26 -0.48
C VAL A 155 -1.18 15.59 0.39
N GLN A 156 -1.29 14.27 0.30
CA GLN A 156 -2.13 13.46 1.17
C GLN A 156 -1.26 12.73 2.19
N VAL A 157 -1.47 13.01 3.48
CA VAL A 157 -0.83 12.32 4.61
C VAL A 157 -1.93 11.64 5.42
N ASN A 158 -1.97 10.30 5.41
CA ASN A 158 -3.05 9.50 6.00
C ASN A 158 -4.45 9.95 5.50
N SER A 159 -5.18 10.66 6.35
CA SER A 159 -6.54 11.17 6.12
C SER A 159 -6.57 12.67 5.81
N THR A 160 -5.44 13.36 5.94
CA THR A 160 -5.34 14.81 5.74
C THR A 160 -4.86 15.08 4.33
N ILE A 161 -5.69 15.78 3.56
CA ILE A 161 -5.35 16.26 2.22
C ILE A 161 -5.01 17.73 2.33
N ILE A 162 -3.76 18.07 2.04
CA ILE A 162 -3.28 19.44 1.87
C ILE A 162 -3.30 19.71 0.37
N ASP A 163 -4.30 20.46 -0.07
CA ASP A 163 -4.44 20.86 -1.47
C ASP A 163 -3.90 22.28 -1.64
N ALA A 164 -2.73 22.41 -2.27
CA ALA A 164 -2.13 23.67 -2.67
C ALA A 164 -2.14 23.82 -4.21
N SER A 165 -3.14 23.25 -4.88
CA SER A 165 -3.35 23.47 -6.30
C SER A 165 -3.95 24.85 -6.60
N ILE A 166 -3.63 25.40 -7.77
CA ILE A 166 -4.16 26.68 -8.26
C ILE A 166 -5.70 26.62 -8.34
N VAL A 167 -6.25 25.47 -8.75
CA VAL A 167 -7.69 25.21 -8.78
C VAL A 167 -8.31 25.24 -7.38
N GLY A 168 -7.61 24.67 -6.39
CA GLY A 168 -8.01 24.73 -4.98
C GLY A 168 -8.05 26.17 -4.43
N LEU A 169 -7.02 26.97 -4.76
CA LEU A 169 -6.95 28.37 -4.35
C LEU A 169 -8.08 29.21 -4.96
N LEU A 170 -8.36 29.06 -6.25
CA LEU A 170 -9.46 29.74 -6.94
C LEU A 170 -10.83 29.36 -6.36
N ASN A 171 -11.05 28.09 -6.05
CA ASN A 171 -12.29 27.64 -5.41
C ASN A 171 -12.45 28.20 -3.99
N GLN A 172 -11.39 28.26 -3.19
CA GLN A 172 -11.44 28.90 -1.87
C GLN A 172 -11.74 30.39 -1.96
N MET A 173 -11.17 31.10 -2.95
CA MET A 173 -11.47 32.52 -3.18
C MET A 173 -12.93 32.71 -3.59
N LYS A 174 -13.47 31.88 -4.51
CA LYS A 174 -14.88 31.91 -4.89
C LYS A 174 -15.81 31.68 -3.71
N LEU A 175 -15.51 30.70 -2.85
CA LEU A 175 -16.30 30.40 -1.65
C LEU A 175 -16.27 31.56 -0.65
N LYS A 176 -15.11 32.20 -0.44
CA LYS A 176 -15.01 33.39 0.43
C LYS A 176 -15.80 34.58 -0.09
N LEU A 177 -15.84 34.78 -1.41
CA LEU A 177 -16.61 35.86 -2.03
C LEU A 177 -18.12 35.60 -1.94
N LEU A 178 -18.57 34.35 -2.11
CA LEU A 178 -19.98 33.96 -1.98
C LEU A 178 -20.48 33.95 -0.53
N ALA A 179 -19.59 33.78 0.45
CA ALA A 179 -19.93 33.84 1.88
C ALA A 179 -19.98 35.27 2.45
N GLN A 180 -19.58 36.28 1.66
CA GLN A 180 -19.62 37.71 2.03
C GLN A 180 -20.72 38.50 1.31
N SER A 181 -21.59 37.81 0.56
CA SER A 181 -22.81 38.34 -0.06
C SER A 181 -24.05 37.72 0.58
#